data_AF-A0A453FQN6-F1
#
_entry.id   AF-A0A453FQN6-F1
#
_cell.length_a   1.000
_cell.length_b   1.000
_cell.length_c   1.000
_cell.angle_alpha   90.00
_cell.angle_beta   90.00
_cell.angle_gamma   90.00
#
_symmetry.space_group_name_H-M   'P 1'
#
loop_
_entity.id
_entity.type
_entity.pdbx_description
1 polymer ?
#
loop_
_entity_poly.entity_id
_entity_poly.type
_entity_poly.pdbx_seq_one_letter_code
_entity_poly.pdbx_strand_id
1 'polypeptide(L)'
;MGVFVLFTCSDVLFCTDGCMHSFWNQAKMTSKQEPWTRLSHSKKLPGWVAYNPKTMRPPPLSGDTKQMKILSWNVNGLRNIVQSGGFFSALAQRENFDVLCLQETHLKEGDVKDFMNLIPGYEYNYWSCSVARLDYSGTGVISRVKPISVQYGIGIAEHDQEGRVITLEFENFYLVNAYVPNSGRGLRRLVYRVDNWDPSFADFVEKLESFKPVIVCGDLNCARQSIDIHNPPAKTEDAGFTEEERESFQINFDMRGFVDTFRKQHPKAVGYTFWGENQRRNNKGWRLDYFLASGSIIDRVHDSYILPDVTSSDHSPIGLVLKL
;
A
#
# COMPACT_ATOMS: atom_id res chain seq x y z
N MET A 1 -22.48 -43.68 -40.85
CA MET A 1 -23.08 -42.36 -41.15
C MET A 1 -23.62 -41.85 -39.82
N GLY A 2 -22.91 -41.06 -39.01
CA GLY A 2 -22.43 -39.69 -39.30
C GLY A 2 -23.66 -38.78 -39.31
N VAL A 3 -23.84 -37.74 -38.48
CA VAL A 3 -22.88 -36.72 -38.05
C VAL A 3 -23.41 -36.01 -36.79
N PHE A 4 -22.51 -35.74 -35.83
CA PHE A 4 -22.62 -34.77 -34.74
C PHE A 4 -22.62 -33.34 -35.31
N VAL A 5 -23.45 -32.42 -34.82
CA VAL A 5 -23.27 -30.99 -35.08
C VAL A 5 -22.98 -30.25 -33.78
N LEU A 6 -21.73 -29.78 -33.73
CA LEU A 6 -21.09 -28.89 -32.79
C LEU A 6 -21.83 -27.55 -32.64
N PHE A 7 -21.95 -27.07 -31.40
CA PHE A 7 -22.03 -25.64 -31.12
C PHE A 7 -20.63 -25.05 -31.31
N THR A 8 -20.49 -24.11 -32.24
CA THR A 8 -19.26 -23.32 -32.38
C THR A 8 -19.44 -21.99 -31.66
N CYS A 9 -18.39 -21.64 -30.92
CA CYS A 9 -18.21 -20.42 -30.18
C CYS A 9 -17.48 -19.43 -31.11
N SER A 10 -18.09 -18.29 -31.38
CA SER A 10 -17.41 -17.13 -31.96
C SER A 10 -18.35 -15.95 -31.81
N ASP A 11 -18.03 -15.06 -30.87
CA ASP A 11 -18.13 -13.61 -30.99
C ASP A 11 -17.71 -12.98 -29.64
N VAL A 12 -16.38 -12.98 -29.41
CA VAL A 12 -15.78 -12.07 -28.42
C VAL A 12 -15.74 -10.70 -29.08
N LEU A 13 -16.79 -9.90 -28.84
CA LEU A 13 -16.77 -8.47 -29.16
C LEU A 13 -15.70 -7.80 -28.29
N PHE A 14 -14.60 -7.40 -28.94
CA PHE A 14 -13.65 -6.43 -28.43
C PHE A 14 -14.39 -5.13 -28.12
N CYS A 15 -14.58 -4.84 -26.83
CA CYS A 15 -15.08 -3.55 -26.39
C CYS A 15 -13.88 -2.57 -26.34
N THR A 16 -13.90 -1.64 -27.28
CA THR A 16 -12.90 -0.61 -27.58
C THR A 16 -12.71 0.42 -26.46
N ASP A 17 -11.53 1.04 -26.45
CA ASP A 17 -10.93 2.13 -25.63
C ASP A 17 -11.82 3.28 -25.06
N GLY A 18 -13.11 3.33 -25.38
CA GLY A 18 -14.04 4.38 -24.95
C GLY A 18 -14.49 4.27 -23.48
N CYS A 19 -14.44 3.09 -22.87
CA CYS A 19 -14.92 2.89 -21.49
C CYS A 19 -13.88 3.29 -20.42
N MET A 20 -12.59 3.36 -20.76
CA MET A 20 -11.54 3.81 -19.82
C MET A 20 -11.62 5.31 -19.52
N HIS A 21 -12.08 6.10 -20.49
CA HIS A 21 -12.20 7.56 -20.35
C HIS A 21 -13.31 7.99 -19.37
N SER A 22 -14.20 7.08 -18.94
CA SER A 22 -15.33 7.40 -18.05
C SER A 22 -15.05 7.12 -16.57
N PHE A 23 -14.22 6.13 -16.22
CA PHE A 23 -13.91 5.82 -14.80
C PHE A 23 -13.03 6.88 -14.12
N TRP A 24 -12.13 7.52 -14.87
CA TRP A 24 -11.34 8.66 -14.38
C TRP A 24 -12.08 10.01 -14.50
N ASN A 25 -13.34 10.00 -14.98
CA ASN A 25 -14.15 11.20 -15.24
C ASN A 25 -15.33 11.40 -14.27
N GLN A 26 -15.29 10.77 -13.09
CA GLN A 26 -16.05 11.24 -11.92
C GLN A 26 -15.24 12.21 -11.05
N ALA A 27 -14.49 13.08 -11.71
CA ALA A 27 -14.42 14.48 -11.33
C ALA A 27 -14.04 15.25 -12.59
N LYS A 28 -14.89 16.17 -13.03
CA LYS A 28 -14.40 17.36 -13.72
C LYS A 28 -13.56 18.18 -12.72
N MET A 29 -12.43 17.64 -12.25
CA MET A 29 -11.33 18.46 -11.81
C MET A 29 -10.75 19.04 -13.09
N THR A 30 -11.09 20.30 -13.33
CA THR A 30 -10.49 21.10 -14.39
C THR A 30 -8.98 20.91 -14.43
N SER A 31 -8.46 20.78 -15.64
CA SER A 31 -7.10 20.39 -16.02
C SER A 31 -5.96 21.33 -15.59
N LYS A 32 -5.89 21.81 -14.35
CA LYS A 32 -4.82 22.76 -13.94
C LYS A 32 -4.14 22.61 -12.59
N GLN A 33 -4.55 21.73 -11.68
CA GLN A 33 -3.81 21.59 -10.42
C GLN A 33 -3.58 20.14 -10.05
N GLU A 34 -2.34 19.70 -10.18
CA GLU A 34 -1.75 18.54 -9.52
C GLU A 34 -1.26 19.01 -8.15
N PRO A 35 -2.10 19.01 -7.09
CA PRO A 35 -1.75 19.66 -5.83
C PRO A 35 -0.47 19.09 -5.21
N TRP A 36 -0.20 17.80 -5.44
CA TRP A 36 1.00 17.11 -4.97
C TRP A 36 2.31 17.68 -5.51
N THR A 37 2.29 18.42 -6.63
CA THR A 37 3.49 19.06 -7.19
C THR A 37 3.81 20.42 -6.55
N ARG A 38 3.09 20.81 -5.49
CA ARG A 38 3.29 22.07 -4.77
C ARG A 38 3.64 21.82 -3.31
N LEU A 39 4.66 22.52 -2.83
CA LEU A 39 4.97 22.58 -1.40
C LEU A 39 4.08 23.63 -0.72
N SER A 40 3.29 23.19 0.25
CA SER A 40 2.37 24.05 1.01
C SER A 40 2.82 24.29 2.46
N HIS A 41 4.05 23.91 2.83
CA HIS A 41 4.62 24.15 4.16
C HIS A 41 4.78 25.64 4.45
N SER A 42 4.51 26.03 5.70
CA SER A 42 4.73 27.41 6.16
C SER A 42 6.22 27.75 6.29
N LYS A 43 7.03 26.79 6.74
CA LYS A 43 8.50 26.87 6.76
C LYS A 43 9.06 25.98 5.65
N LYS A 44 9.73 26.59 4.68
CA LYS A 44 10.48 25.83 3.65
C LYS A 44 11.80 25.40 4.26
N LEU A 45 12.00 24.09 4.41
CA LEU A 45 13.32 23.55 4.76
C LEU A 45 14.17 23.44 3.49
N PRO A 46 15.47 23.83 3.53
CA PRO A 46 16.31 23.88 2.34
C PRO A 46 16.38 22.54 1.61
N GLY A 47 16.20 22.58 0.28
CA GLY A 47 16.38 21.43 -0.59
C GLY A 47 15.17 20.49 -0.72
N TRP A 48 14.07 20.71 0.02
CA TRP A 48 12.84 19.94 -0.19
C TRP A 48 12.20 20.30 -1.54
N VAL A 49 11.74 19.28 -2.26
CA VAL A 49 11.03 19.41 -3.54
C VAL A 49 9.74 18.62 -3.49
N ALA A 50 8.67 19.11 -4.11
CA ALA A 50 7.42 18.37 -4.19
C ALA A 50 7.60 17.11 -5.05
N TYR A 51 7.11 15.96 -4.59
CA TYR A 51 7.16 14.73 -5.37
C TYR A 51 6.28 14.86 -6.62
N ASN A 52 6.83 14.50 -7.77
CA ASN A 52 6.08 14.44 -9.03
C ASN A 52 6.33 13.09 -9.73
N PRO A 53 5.35 12.16 -9.73
CA PRO A 53 5.54 10.84 -10.33
C PRO A 53 5.80 10.90 -11.85
N LYS A 54 5.45 12.01 -12.52
CA LYS A 54 5.70 12.18 -13.97
C LYS A 54 7.16 12.43 -14.31
N THR A 55 7.93 12.99 -13.36
CA THR A 55 9.31 13.43 -13.62
C THR A 55 10.32 12.76 -12.72
N MET A 56 9.89 12.10 -11.64
CA MET A 56 10.77 11.49 -10.65
C MET A 56 10.86 9.97 -10.75
N ARG A 57 10.09 9.33 -11.63
CA ARG A 57 10.16 7.87 -11.84
C ARG A 57 11.19 7.53 -12.92
N PRO A 58 11.93 6.42 -12.78
CA PRO A 58 12.78 5.92 -13.85
C PRO A 58 11.94 5.42 -15.02
N PRO A 59 12.54 5.29 -16.23
CA PRO A 59 11.86 4.60 -17.32
C PRO A 59 11.52 3.15 -16.93
N PRO A 60 10.46 2.56 -17.51
CA PRO A 60 10.14 1.16 -17.30
C PRO A 60 11.33 0.25 -17.67
N LEU A 61 11.46 -0.87 -16.95
CA LEU A 61 12.42 -1.91 -17.33
C LEU A 61 12.06 -2.52 -18.69
N SER A 62 13.07 -3.07 -19.36
CA SER A 62 12.89 -3.80 -20.60
C SER A 62 12.02 -5.04 -20.38
N GLY A 63 11.24 -5.44 -21.39
CA GLY A 63 10.25 -6.53 -21.26
C GLY A 63 10.85 -7.92 -21.00
N ASP A 64 12.15 -8.10 -21.22
CA ASP A 64 12.92 -9.32 -20.93
C ASP A 64 13.48 -9.35 -19.49
N THR A 65 13.48 -8.22 -18.77
CA THR A 65 13.90 -8.18 -17.36
C THR A 65 12.82 -8.83 -16.50
N LYS A 66 13.16 -9.94 -15.83
CA LYS A 66 12.28 -10.51 -14.81
C LYS A 66 12.11 -9.50 -13.67
N GLN A 67 10.86 -9.19 -13.36
CA GLN A 67 10.50 -8.22 -12.33
C GLN A 67 9.17 -8.62 -11.68
N MET A 68 8.93 -8.05 -10.50
CA MET A 68 7.64 -8.06 -9.83
C MET A 68 7.25 -6.63 -9.47
N LYS A 69 6.01 -6.26 -9.81
CA LYS A 69 5.41 -4.98 -9.47
C LYS A 69 4.38 -5.16 -8.37
N ILE A 70 4.56 -4.49 -7.24
CA ILE A 70 3.72 -4.62 -6.06
C ILE A 70 3.06 -3.28 -5.80
N LEU A 71 1.74 -3.25 -5.60
CA LEU A 71 1.03 -2.09 -5.07
C LEU A 71 0.61 -2.34 -3.63
N SER A 72 0.61 -1.27 -2.82
CA SER A 72 0.00 -1.27 -1.50
C SER A 72 -0.95 -0.09 -1.37
N TRP A 73 -2.12 -0.31 -0.78
CA TRP A 73 -3.14 0.73 -0.63
C TRP A 73 -4.05 0.50 0.58
N ASN A 74 -4.03 1.45 1.52
CA ASN A 74 -5.09 1.58 2.51
C ASN A 74 -6.37 2.08 1.82
N VAL A 75 -7.41 1.26 1.81
CA VAL A 75 -8.65 1.51 1.08
C VAL A 75 -9.74 2.18 1.91
N ASN A 76 -9.54 2.28 3.23
CA ASN A 76 -10.51 2.86 4.18
C ASN A 76 -11.96 2.43 3.90
N GLY A 77 -12.17 1.11 3.88
CA GLY A 77 -13.44 0.47 3.55
C GLY A 77 -13.54 0.08 2.08
N LEU A 78 -13.26 -1.18 1.78
CA LEU A 78 -13.21 -1.71 0.41
C LEU A 78 -14.56 -1.61 -0.33
N ARG A 79 -15.67 -1.77 0.40
CA ARG A 79 -17.03 -1.75 -0.16
C ARG A 79 -17.33 -0.48 -0.94
N ASN A 80 -16.92 0.67 -0.41
CA ASN A 80 -17.22 1.98 -1.00
C ASN A 80 -16.55 2.13 -2.37
N ILE A 81 -15.34 1.61 -2.53
CA ILE A 81 -14.60 1.66 -3.79
C ILE A 81 -15.20 0.68 -4.80
N VAL A 82 -15.56 -0.53 -4.37
CA VAL A 82 -16.11 -1.56 -5.29
C VAL A 82 -17.50 -1.18 -5.82
N GLN A 83 -18.32 -0.51 -5.01
CA GLN A 83 -19.65 -0.03 -5.44
C GLN A 83 -19.61 0.89 -6.67
N SER A 84 -18.50 1.60 -6.89
CA SER A 84 -18.31 2.45 -8.07
C SER A 84 -18.14 1.67 -9.39
N GLY A 85 -17.88 0.35 -9.30
CA GLY A 85 -17.69 -0.56 -10.42
C GLY A 85 -16.40 -0.32 -11.19
N GLY A 86 -15.77 -1.38 -11.74
CA GLY A 86 -14.67 -1.29 -12.71
C GLY A 86 -13.34 -0.66 -12.25
N PHE A 87 -13.30 -0.01 -11.07
CA PHE A 87 -12.15 0.74 -10.59
C PHE A 87 -10.88 -0.11 -10.51
N PHE A 88 -10.94 -1.27 -9.84
CA PHE A 88 -9.77 -2.13 -9.68
C PHE A 88 -9.29 -2.73 -11.00
N SER A 89 -10.20 -3.02 -11.94
CA SER A 89 -9.84 -3.46 -13.29
C SER A 89 -9.11 -2.36 -14.06
N ALA A 90 -9.60 -1.12 -13.99
CA ALA A 90 -8.93 0.03 -14.60
C ALA A 90 -7.55 0.32 -13.96
N LEU A 91 -7.43 0.18 -12.64
CA LEU A 91 -6.15 0.31 -11.93
C LEU A 91 -5.17 -0.79 -12.36
N ALA A 92 -5.62 -2.04 -12.45
CA ALA A 92 -4.80 -3.17 -12.90
C ALA A 92 -4.35 -2.99 -14.34
N GLN A 93 -5.20 -2.49 -15.24
CA GLN A 93 -4.82 -2.18 -16.61
C GLN A 93 -3.79 -1.04 -16.68
N ARG A 94 -4.00 0.03 -15.90
CA ARG A 94 -3.13 1.21 -15.87
C ARG A 94 -1.75 0.90 -15.31
N GLU A 95 -1.71 0.18 -14.19
CA GLU A 95 -0.48 -0.07 -13.45
C GLU A 95 0.16 -1.41 -13.82
N ASN A 96 -0.58 -2.39 -14.33
CA ASN A 96 -0.08 -3.71 -14.69
C ASN A 96 0.77 -4.36 -13.56
N PHE A 97 0.28 -4.32 -12.32
CA PHE A 97 0.97 -4.86 -11.14
C PHE A 97 0.80 -6.37 -10.99
N ASP A 98 1.67 -7.04 -10.27
CA ASP A 98 1.57 -8.48 -9.99
C ASP A 98 0.82 -8.79 -8.70
N VAL A 99 1.01 -7.94 -7.69
CA VAL A 99 0.43 -8.09 -6.35
C VAL A 99 -0.16 -6.76 -5.90
N LEU A 100 -1.35 -6.80 -5.30
CA LEU A 100 -2.00 -5.67 -4.64
C LEU A 100 -2.27 -6.02 -3.18
N CYS A 101 -1.63 -5.29 -2.29
CA CYS A 101 -1.81 -5.35 -0.84
C CYS A 101 -2.81 -4.27 -0.42
N LEU A 102 -3.86 -4.68 0.28
CA LEU A 102 -4.93 -3.81 0.78
C LEU A 102 -4.91 -3.79 2.30
N GLN A 103 -5.11 -2.60 2.87
CA GLN A 103 -5.29 -2.36 4.29
C GLN A 103 -6.62 -1.66 4.54
N GLU A 104 -7.17 -1.78 5.76
CA GLU A 104 -8.49 -1.26 6.11
C GLU A 104 -9.59 -1.71 5.16
N THR A 105 -9.61 -3.02 4.89
CA THR A 105 -10.66 -3.60 4.03
C THR A 105 -12.04 -3.46 4.66
N HIS A 106 -12.09 -3.45 6.00
CA HIS A 106 -13.29 -3.43 6.85
C HIS A 106 -14.28 -4.55 6.53
N LEU A 107 -13.79 -5.65 5.95
CA LEU A 107 -14.62 -6.79 5.61
C LEU A 107 -14.88 -7.68 6.83
N LYS A 108 -16.03 -8.36 6.81
CA LYS A 108 -16.29 -9.53 7.66
C LYS A 108 -15.97 -10.79 6.87
N GLU A 109 -15.65 -11.87 7.56
CA GLU A 109 -15.29 -13.14 6.93
C GLU A 109 -16.38 -13.66 5.97
N GLY A 110 -17.66 -13.54 6.36
CA GLY A 110 -18.80 -13.93 5.52
C GLY A 110 -18.97 -13.11 4.23
N ASP A 111 -18.33 -11.95 4.16
CA ASP A 111 -18.40 -11.02 3.02
C ASP A 111 -17.31 -11.30 1.97
N VAL A 112 -16.21 -11.95 2.37
CA VAL A 112 -15.01 -12.14 1.54
C VAL A 112 -15.32 -12.76 0.18
N LYS A 113 -16.28 -13.69 0.13
CA LYS A 113 -16.72 -14.36 -1.11
C LYS A 113 -17.13 -13.38 -2.22
N ASP A 114 -17.65 -12.20 -1.87
CA ASP A 114 -18.09 -11.17 -2.82
C ASP A 114 -16.89 -10.41 -3.44
N PHE A 115 -15.68 -10.59 -2.89
CA PHE A 115 -14.45 -9.90 -3.29
C PHE A 115 -13.38 -10.83 -3.89
N MET A 116 -13.69 -12.10 -4.14
CA MET A 116 -12.72 -13.08 -4.64
C MET A 116 -12.35 -12.91 -6.13
N ASN A 117 -13.10 -12.12 -6.89
CA ASN A 117 -12.91 -11.94 -8.34
C ASN A 117 -12.92 -10.46 -8.76
N LEU A 118 -12.38 -9.57 -7.93
CA LEU A 118 -12.39 -8.13 -8.20
C LEU A 118 -11.60 -7.72 -9.44
N ILE A 119 -10.57 -8.50 -9.79
CA ILE A 119 -9.65 -8.18 -10.89
C ILE A 119 -9.47 -9.43 -11.76
N PRO A 120 -9.96 -9.41 -13.01
CA PRO A 120 -9.73 -10.50 -13.94
C PRO A 120 -8.23 -10.80 -14.09
N GLY A 121 -7.86 -12.09 -14.01
CA GLY A 121 -6.47 -12.55 -14.10
C GLY A 121 -5.70 -12.55 -12.77
N TYR A 122 -6.33 -12.15 -11.65
CA TYR A 122 -5.73 -12.21 -10.31
C TYR A 122 -6.46 -13.26 -9.47
N GLU A 123 -6.05 -14.52 -9.66
CA GLU A 123 -6.75 -15.68 -9.12
C GLU A 123 -6.45 -15.94 -7.64
N TYR A 124 -5.33 -15.41 -7.12
CA TYR A 124 -4.87 -15.66 -5.76
C TYR A 124 -5.30 -14.52 -4.82
N ASN A 125 -6.29 -14.80 -3.99
CA ASN A 125 -6.93 -13.82 -3.10
C ASN A 125 -6.85 -14.30 -1.65
N TYR A 126 -6.29 -13.48 -0.77
CA TYR A 126 -6.06 -13.79 0.64
C TYR A 126 -6.61 -12.67 1.50
N TRP A 127 -7.37 -13.00 2.53
CA TRP A 127 -8.08 -12.01 3.34
C TRP A 127 -7.95 -12.33 4.83
N SER A 128 -7.60 -11.33 5.62
CA SER A 128 -7.57 -11.41 7.08
C SER A 128 -8.53 -10.37 7.62
N CYS A 129 -9.60 -10.82 8.27
CA CYS A 129 -10.64 -9.95 8.81
C CYS A 129 -10.45 -9.78 10.32
N SER A 130 -10.86 -8.63 10.85
CA SER A 130 -10.91 -8.43 12.30
C SER A 130 -12.04 -9.28 12.91
N VAL A 131 -11.70 -10.05 13.94
CA VAL A 131 -12.67 -10.81 14.75
C VAL A 131 -12.95 -10.12 16.08
N ALA A 132 -12.03 -9.28 16.57
CA ALA A 132 -12.23 -8.50 17.79
C ALA A 132 -13.26 -7.36 17.60
N ARG A 133 -13.33 -6.80 16.39
CA ARG A 133 -14.24 -5.70 16.04
C ARG A 133 -14.74 -5.86 14.61
N LEU A 134 -16.05 -5.89 14.45
CA LEU A 134 -16.69 -5.94 13.13
C LEU A 134 -16.50 -4.63 12.36
N ASP A 135 -16.44 -4.71 11.03
CA ASP A 135 -16.31 -3.55 10.12
C ASP A 135 -15.11 -2.64 10.47
N TYR A 136 -14.03 -3.24 10.98
CA TYR A 136 -12.83 -2.56 11.46
C TYR A 136 -11.58 -3.23 10.93
N SER A 137 -10.53 -2.45 10.64
CA SER A 137 -9.22 -2.99 10.24
C SER A 137 -9.35 -3.96 9.05
N GLY A 138 -8.59 -5.04 9.04
CA GLY A 138 -8.60 -6.06 8.01
C GLY A 138 -7.63 -5.75 6.88
N THR A 139 -7.06 -6.82 6.34
CA THR A 139 -6.07 -6.78 5.27
C THR A 139 -6.45 -7.76 4.18
N GLY A 140 -6.02 -7.47 2.95
CA GLY A 140 -6.27 -8.30 1.79
C GLY A 140 -5.06 -8.31 0.87
N VAL A 141 -4.86 -9.41 0.14
CA VAL A 141 -3.87 -9.50 -0.93
C VAL A 141 -4.52 -10.13 -2.14
N ILE A 142 -4.40 -9.45 -3.28
CA ILE A 142 -4.90 -9.88 -4.59
C ILE A 142 -3.67 -10.04 -5.50
N SER A 143 -3.46 -11.23 -6.05
CA SER A 143 -2.26 -11.57 -6.80
C SER A 143 -2.56 -12.39 -8.04
N ARG A 144 -1.82 -12.13 -9.12
CA ARG A 144 -1.75 -13.01 -10.30
C ARG A 144 -0.60 -14.02 -10.23
N VAL A 145 0.30 -13.84 -9.26
CA VAL A 145 1.43 -14.76 -9.00
C VAL A 145 1.11 -15.59 -7.77
N LYS A 146 1.18 -16.92 -7.90
CA LYS A 146 0.94 -17.83 -6.79
C LYS A 146 2.08 -17.73 -5.76
N PRO A 147 1.82 -17.40 -4.49
CA PRO A 147 2.83 -17.52 -3.45
C PRO A 147 3.10 -19.00 -3.11
N ILE A 148 4.29 -19.28 -2.61
CA ILE A 148 4.71 -20.60 -2.09
C ILE A 148 3.89 -20.94 -0.84
N SER A 149 3.76 -19.99 0.06
CA SER A 149 3.00 -20.11 1.30
C SER A 149 2.35 -18.78 1.68
N VAL A 150 1.31 -18.85 2.52
CA VAL A 150 0.62 -17.68 3.07
C VAL A 150 0.42 -17.87 4.56
N GLN A 151 0.76 -16.86 5.34
CA GLN A 151 0.57 -16.81 6.78
C GLN A 151 -0.28 -15.59 7.16
N TYR A 152 -1.18 -15.78 8.12
CA TYR A 152 -2.01 -14.73 8.69
C TYR A 152 -1.56 -14.42 10.11
N GLY A 153 -1.48 -13.12 10.44
CA GLY A 153 -1.00 -12.68 11.74
C GLY A 153 0.51 -12.87 11.93
N ILE A 154 0.96 -12.61 13.16
CA ILE A 154 2.36 -12.69 13.58
C ILE A 154 2.62 -13.83 14.57
N GLY A 155 1.58 -14.62 14.90
CA GLY A 155 1.68 -15.76 15.81
C GLY A 155 1.50 -15.40 17.28
N ILE A 156 0.91 -14.23 17.57
CA ILE A 156 0.64 -13.76 18.93
C ILE A 156 -0.85 -13.44 19.02
N ALA A 157 -1.55 -14.21 19.87
CA ALA A 157 -3.01 -14.22 19.92
C ALA A 157 -3.61 -12.83 20.14
N GLU A 158 -2.98 -12.00 20.98
CA GLU A 158 -3.38 -10.63 21.31
C GLU A 158 -3.23 -9.66 20.13
N HIS A 159 -2.33 -9.93 19.19
CA HIS A 159 -2.07 -9.11 18.00
C HIS A 159 -2.86 -9.58 16.77
N ASP A 160 -3.27 -10.84 16.76
CA ASP A 160 -3.86 -11.49 15.57
C ASP A 160 -5.39 -11.41 15.49
N GLN A 161 -6.06 -10.75 16.44
CA GLN A 161 -7.53 -10.61 16.42
C GLN A 161 -8.04 -9.49 15.52
N GLU A 162 -7.19 -8.57 15.07
CA GLU A 162 -7.58 -7.37 14.31
C GLU A 162 -7.30 -7.49 12.79
N GLY A 163 -6.86 -8.66 12.30
CA GLY A 163 -6.66 -8.93 10.87
C GLY A 163 -5.61 -8.04 10.20
N ARG A 164 -4.52 -7.75 10.91
CA ARG A 164 -3.56 -6.69 10.55
C ARG A 164 -2.41 -7.11 9.65
N VAL A 165 -2.13 -8.40 9.53
CA VAL A 165 -0.94 -8.90 8.82
C VAL A 165 -1.28 -10.09 7.93
N ILE A 166 -0.82 -10.04 6.68
CA ILE A 166 -0.75 -11.20 5.77
C ILE A 166 0.67 -11.27 5.23
N THR A 167 1.32 -12.42 5.36
CA THR A 167 2.64 -12.68 4.80
C THR A 167 2.52 -13.66 3.64
N LEU A 168 3.07 -13.30 2.48
CA LEU A 168 3.21 -14.15 1.31
C LEU A 168 4.68 -14.53 1.15
N GLU A 169 4.96 -15.80 0.97
CA GLU A 169 6.28 -16.28 0.59
C GLU A 169 6.38 -16.40 -0.94
N PHE A 170 7.39 -15.75 -1.53
CA PHE A 170 7.80 -15.98 -2.91
C PHE A 170 9.16 -16.68 -2.95
N GLU A 171 9.61 -17.06 -4.15
CA GLU A 171 10.89 -17.76 -4.35
C GLU A 171 12.07 -17.00 -3.72
N ASN A 172 12.13 -15.69 -3.96
CA ASN A 172 13.29 -14.86 -3.61
C ASN A 172 13.11 -13.99 -2.35
N PHE A 173 11.89 -13.81 -1.84
CA PHE A 173 11.61 -12.89 -0.74
C PHE A 173 10.26 -13.20 -0.06
N TYR A 174 10.05 -12.68 1.15
CA TYR A 174 8.73 -12.58 1.80
C TYR A 174 8.12 -11.20 1.56
N LEU A 175 6.83 -11.15 1.26
CA LEU A 175 6.03 -9.93 1.24
C LEU A 175 5.09 -9.89 2.44
N VAL A 176 5.27 -8.92 3.33
CA VAL A 176 4.44 -8.72 4.51
C VAL A 176 3.52 -7.52 4.26
N ASN A 177 2.23 -7.76 4.04
CA ASN A 177 1.20 -6.73 4.03
C ASN A 177 0.77 -6.44 5.48
N ALA A 178 0.99 -5.21 5.95
CA ALA A 178 0.70 -4.81 7.32
C ALA A 178 -0.19 -3.55 7.40
N TYR A 179 -1.16 -3.60 8.31
CA TYR A 179 -1.90 -2.44 8.80
C TYR A 179 -1.60 -2.23 10.28
N VAL A 180 -0.63 -1.36 10.56
CA VAL A 180 -0.12 -1.14 11.92
C VAL A 180 -1.15 -0.35 12.75
N PRO A 181 -1.37 -0.69 14.04
CA PRO A 181 -2.31 0.03 14.90
C PRO A 181 -1.99 1.53 14.99
N ASN A 182 -2.98 2.36 14.71
CA ASN A 182 -2.91 3.79 15.03
C ASN A 182 -2.95 3.98 16.57
N SER A 183 -2.14 4.91 17.10
CA SER A 183 -2.10 5.24 18.53
C SER A 183 -3.39 5.87 19.06
N GLY A 184 -4.29 6.26 18.16
CA GLY A 184 -5.65 6.69 18.44
C GLY A 184 -5.73 8.12 18.94
N ARG A 185 -6.93 8.72 18.82
CA ARG A 185 -7.26 10.01 19.43
C ARG A 185 -6.88 10.04 20.91
N GLY A 186 -6.16 11.09 21.31
CA GLY A 186 -5.65 11.27 22.66
C GLY A 186 -4.55 10.28 23.05
N LEU A 187 -3.89 9.66 22.06
CA LEU A 187 -2.78 8.71 22.24
C LEU A 187 -3.14 7.48 23.11
N ARG A 188 -4.44 7.14 23.17
CA ARG A 188 -4.97 6.08 24.06
C ARG A 188 -4.40 4.68 23.82
N ARG A 189 -3.82 4.42 22.64
CA ARG A 189 -3.17 3.16 22.26
C ARG A 189 -1.66 3.29 22.09
N LEU A 190 -1.06 4.44 22.41
CA LEU A 190 0.37 4.67 22.18
C LEU A 190 1.24 3.63 22.89
N VAL A 191 0.95 3.36 24.17
CA VAL A 191 1.64 2.31 24.95
C VAL A 191 1.54 0.95 24.26
N TYR A 192 0.33 0.54 23.86
CA TYR A 192 0.14 -0.72 23.11
C TYR A 192 0.91 -0.74 21.79
N ARG A 193 0.96 0.40 21.09
CA ARG A 193 1.65 0.55 19.81
C ARG A 193 3.16 0.39 19.99
N VAL A 194 3.77 1.16 20.88
CA VAL A 194 5.23 1.28 21.02
C VAL A 194 5.83 0.16 21.88
N ASP A 195 5.16 -0.25 22.96
CA ASP A 195 5.75 -1.20 23.93
C ASP A 195 5.38 -2.65 23.63
N ASN A 196 4.35 -2.90 22.82
CA ASN A 196 3.87 -4.26 22.53
C ASN A 196 3.87 -4.58 21.04
N TRP A 197 3.11 -3.83 20.23
CA TRP A 197 2.92 -4.15 18.83
C TRP A 197 4.22 -3.99 18.01
N ASP A 198 4.87 -2.83 18.06
CA ASP A 198 6.03 -2.54 17.20
C ASP A 198 7.21 -3.50 17.44
N PRO A 199 7.64 -3.80 18.69
CA PRO A 199 8.69 -4.78 18.95
C PRO A 199 8.30 -6.19 18.48
N SER A 200 7.06 -6.63 18.77
CA SER A 200 6.59 -7.96 18.39
C SER A 200 6.52 -8.13 16.87
N PHE A 201 6.07 -7.10 16.15
CA PHE A 201 6.02 -7.11 14.70
C PHE A 201 7.43 -7.13 14.10
N ALA A 202 8.37 -6.37 14.66
CA ALA A 202 9.74 -6.36 14.21
C ALA A 202 10.46 -7.70 14.46
N ASP A 203 10.23 -8.34 15.61
CA ASP A 203 10.78 -9.65 15.92
C ASP A 203 10.24 -10.73 14.95
N PHE A 204 8.96 -10.64 14.59
CA PHE A 204 8.36 -11.49 13.56
C PHE A 204 9.04 -11.28 12.19
N VAL A 205 9.21 -10.02 11.77
CA VAL A 205 9.86 -9.68 10.50
C VAL A 205 11.34 -10.12 10.49
N GLU A 206 12.07 -9.95 11.58
CA GLU A 206 13.47 -10.39 11.72
C GLU A 206 13.59 -11.92 11.66
N LYS A 207 12.62 -12.63 12.24
CA LYS A 207 12.55 -14.10 12.08
C LYS A 207 12.40 -14.50 10.62
N LEU A 208 11.56 -13.82 9.84
CA LEU A 208 11.42 -14.08 8.40
C LEU A 208 12.72 -13.77 7.64
N GLU A 209 13.38 -12.66 7.99
CA GLU A 209 14.66 -12.22 7.39
C GLU A 209 15.76 -13.28 7.54
N SER A 210 15.72 -14.10 8.59
CA SER A 210 16.66 -15.21 8.78
C SER A 210 16.56 -16.32 7.71
N PHE A 211 15.47 -16.36 6.94
CA PHE A 211 15.23 -17.34 5.87
C PHE A 211 15.37 -16.74 4.47
N LYS A 212 14.70 -15.60 4.22
CA LYS A 212 14.73 -14.87 2.95
C LYS A 212 14.60 -13.37 3.20
N PRO A 213 15.10 -12.52 2.30
CA PRO A 213 14.85 -11.09 2.34
C PRO A 213 13.35 -10.78 2.48
N VAL A 214 13.01 -9.75 3.24
CA VAL A 214 11.64 -9.32 3.52
C VAL A 214 11.35 -7.96 2.90
N ILE A 215 10.15 -7.82 2.35
CA ILE A 215 9.54 -6.55 1.99
C ILE A 215 8.30 -6.37 2.86
N VAL A 216 8.33 -5.40 3.77
CA VAL A 216 7.15 -4.95 4.50
C VAL A 216 6.47 -3.84 3.72
N CYS A 217 5.17 -3.97 3.49
CA CYS A 217 4.37 -2.96 2.82
C CYS A 217 3.06 -2.68 3.55
N GLY A 218 2.53 -1.47 3.37
CA GLY A 218 1.24 -1.08 3.94
C GLY A 218 1.30 0.22 4.72
N ASP A 219 0.21 0.52 5.41
CA ASP A 219 0.07 1.66 6.30
C ASP A 219 0.70 1.33 7.66
N LEU A 220 1.87 1.96 7.90
CA LEU A 220 2.63 1.80 9.13
C LEU A 220 2.25 2.83 10.19
N ASN A 221 1.26 3.70 9.92
CA ASN A 221 0.73 4.68 10.85
C ASN A 221 1.82 5.50 11.57
N CYS A 222 2.87 5.89 10.85
CA CYS A 222 3.95 6.74 11.37
C CYS A 222 4.59 7.53 10.21
N ALA A 223 4.59 8.86 10.31
CA ALA A 223 5.38 9.73 9.45
C ALA A 223 6.79 9.85 10.05
N ARG A 224 7.73 9.08 9.52
CA ARG A 224 9.05 8.85 10.15
C ARG A 224 9.86 10.13 10.37
N GLN A 225 9.89 11.02 9.38
CA GLN A 225 10.71 12.24 9.39
C GLN A 225 9.85 13.49 9.20
N SER A 226 10.39 14.67 9.56
CA SER A 226 9.70 15.94 9.32
C SER A 226 9.28 16.17 7.85
N ILE A 227 10.03 15.60 6.90
CA ILE A 227 9.71 15.66 5.46
C ILE A 227 8.46 14.84 5.09
N ASP A 228 8.07 13.89 5.94
CA ASP A 228 6.94 12.97 5.74
C ASP A 228 5.61 13.57 6.19
N ILE A 229 5.60 14.79 6.71
CA ILE A 229 4.37 15.41 7.22
C ILE A 229 4.29 16.89 6.86
N HIS A 230 3.08 17.37 6.62
CA HIS A 230 2.82 18.80 6.47
C HIS A 230 2.89 19.51 7.85
N ASN A 231 3.74 20.54 7.94
CA ASN A 231 3.98 21.39 9.12
C ASN A 231 4.26 20.61 10.43
N PRO A 232 5.39 19.87 10.50
CA PRO A 232 5.72 18.97 11.61
C PRO A 232 5.68 19.57 13.02
N PRO A 233 6.19 20.79 13.31
CA PRO A 233 6.24 21.30 14.68
C PRO A 233 4.87 21.47 15.34
N ALA A 234 3.78 21.49 14.57
CA ALA A 234 2.43 21.65 15.09
C ALA A 234 1.75 20.31 15.45
N LYS A 235 2.44 19.17 15.27
CA LYS A 235 1.82 17.83 15.25
C LYS A 235 2.58 16.78 16.05
N THR A 236 3.54 17.17 16.88
CA THR A 236 4.35 16.23 17.68
C THR A 236 3.54 15.49 18.75
N GLU A 237 2.31 15.92 19.02
CA GLU A 237 1.37 15.28 19.95
C GLU A 237 0.25 14.49 19.22
N ASP A 238 0.28 14.46 17.88
CA ASP A 238 -0.69 13.74 17.07
C ASP A 238 -0.24 12.29 16.82
N ALA A 239 -1.18 11.35 16.90
CA ALA A 239 -0.95 9.96 16.50
C ALA A 239 -0.46 9.88 15.05
N GLY A 240 0.61 9.12 14.83
CA GLY A 240 1.36 9.02 13.59
C GLY A 240 2.55 9.98 13.48
N PHE A 241 2.82 10.85 14.46
CA PHE A 241 4.01 11.72 14.46
C PHE A 241 4.59 12.00 15.86
N THR A 242 4.24 11.19 16.87
CA THR A 242 4.84 11.36 18.20
C THR A 242 6.33 11.02 18.18
N GLU A 243 7.07 11.48 19.18
CA GLU A 243 8.49 11.13 19.34
C GLU A 243 8.63 9.61 19.52
N GLU A 244 7.80 9.01 20.37
CA GLU A 244 7.81 7.59 20.70
C GLU A 244 7.52 6.71 19.47
N GLU A 245 6.55 7.08 18.62
CA GLU A 245 6.27 6.32 17.39
C GLU A 245 7.44 6.37 16.40
N ARG A 246 8.13 7.51 16.33
CA ARG A 246 9.27 7.70 15.41
C ARG A 246 10.53 7.03 15.93
N GLU A 247 10.78 7.08 17.23
CA GLU A 247 11.85 6.34 17.89
C GLU A 247 11.61 4.83 17.79
N SER A 248 10.38 4.38 18.04
CA SER A 248 9.97 2.99 17.84
C SER A 248 10.24 2.54 16.40
N PHE A 249 9.84 3.33 15.40
CA PHE A 249 10.11 3.03 13.99
C PHE A 249 11.62 2.89 13.73
N GLN A 250 12.42 3.78 14.29
CA GLN A 250 13.87 3.76 14.14
C GLN A 250 14.48 2.49 14.76
N ILE A 251 14.08 2.14 15.99
CA ILE A 251 14.58 0.95 16.70
C ILE A 251 14.15 -0.34 15.99
N ASN A 252 12.89 -0.41 15.58
CA ASN A 252 12.25 -1.63 15.11
C ASN A 252 12.43 -1.91 13.60
N PHE A 253 12.85 -0.91 12.81
CA PHE A 253 13.15 -1.11 11.39
C PHE A 253 14.54 -0.62 10.99
N ASP A 254 14.85 0.66 11.23
CA ASP A 254 16.09 1.26 10.70
C ASP A 254 17.35 0.59 11.26
N MET A 255 17.39 0.42 12.59
CA MET A 255 18.52 -0.22 13.26
C MET A 255 18.61 -1.72 12.97
N ARG A 256 17.52 -2.34 12.51
CA ARG A 256 17.46 -3.75 12.08
C ARG A 256 17.79 -3.95 10.59
N GLY A 257 18.22 -2.91 9.89
CA GLY A 257 18.69 -3.02 8.49
C GLY A 257 17.60 -2.95 7.42
N PHE A 258 16.38 -2.54 7.77
CA PHE A 258 15.33 -2.26 6.80
C PHE A 258 15.50 -0.86 6.19
N VAL A 259 15.30 -0.78 4.88
CA VAL A 259 15.48 0.44 4.10
C VAL A 259 14.13 0.92 3.58
N ASP A 260 13.79 2.17 3.90
CA ASP A 260 12.68 2.89 3.26
C ASP A 260 13.01 3.16 1.80
N THR A 261 12.37 2.39 0.92
CA THR A 261 12.67 2.39 -0.53
C THR A 261 12.36 3.74 -1.19
N PHE A 262 11.25 4.37 -0.81
CA PHE A 262 10.87 5.69 -1.33
C PHE A 262 11.88 6.74 -0.92
N ARG A 263 12.25 6.77 0.37
CA ARG A 263 13.21 7.76 0.89
C ARG A 263 14.61 7.54 0.33
N LYS A 264 15.02 6.29 0.06
CA LYS A 264 16.29 5.96 -0.59
C LYS A 264 16.38 6.53 -2.01
N GLN A 265 15.32 6.43 -2.81
CA GLN A 265 15.29 6.93 -4.19
C GLN A 265 14.96 8.43 -4.28
N HIS A 266 14.19 8.95 -3.33
CA HIS A 266 13.70 10.32 -3.33
C HIS A 266 14.01 11.05 -2.00
N PRO A 267 15.30 11.19 -1.61
CA PRO A 267 15.69 11.66 -0.29
C PRO A 267 15.15 13.05 0.06
N LYS A 268 14.98 13.91 -0.96
CA LYS A 268 14.53 15.30 -0.82
C LYS A 268 13.07 15.52 -1.22
N ALA A 269 12.37 14.48 -1.65
CA ALA A 269 11.00 14.63 -2.11
C ALA A 269 10.02 14.66 -0.93
N VAL A 270 9.15 15.66 -0.93
CA VAL A 270 7.93 15.71 -0.12
C VAL A 270 6.85 14.99 -0.91
N GLY A 271 6.58 13.74 -0.55
CA GLY A 271 5.49 12.94 -1.08
C GLY A 271 4.64 12.46 0.07
N TYR A 272 3.32 12.59 -0.06
CA TYR A 272 2.35 12.15 0.93
C TYR A 272 1.50 11.03 0.36
N THR A 273 1.02 10.18 1.26
CA THR A 273 0.15 9.05 0.94
C THR A 273 -1.20 9.18 1.64
N PHE A 274 -1.32 9.96 2.71
CA PHE A 274 -2.55 10.19 3.45
C PHE A 274 -2.92 11.68 3.52
N TRP A 275 -4.22 11.97 3.41
CA TRP A 275 -4.77 13.29 3.66
C TRP A 275 -6.10 13.20 4.41
N GLY A 276 -6.15 13.84 5.57
CA GLY A 276 -7.41 14.04 6.28
C GLY A 276 -8.42 14.87 5.47
N GLU A 277 -9.63 14.99 6.02
CA GLU A 277 -10.76 15.62 5.35
C GLU A 277 -10.41 17.01 4.76
N ASN A 278 -10.72 17.20 3.48
CA ASN A 278 -10.49 18.45 2.73
C ASN A 278 -9.02 18.93 2.68
N GLN A 279 -8.03 18.09 3.05
CA GLN A 279 -6.60 18.45 3.05
C GLN A 279 -5.89 18.14 1.73
N ARG A 280 -6.37 17.14 0.95
CA ARG A 280 -5.74 16.71 -0.31
C ARG A 280 -5.63 17.84 -1.34
N ARG A 281 -6.67 18.66 -1.47
CA ARG A 281 -6.72 19.82 -2.40
C ARG A 281 -5.59 20.84 -2.18
N ASN A 282 -5.06 20.93 -0.97
CA ASN A 282 -3.98 21.85 -0.60
C ASN A 282 -2.65 21.13 -0.34
N ASN A 283 -2.57 19.84 -0.65
CA ASN A 283 -1.44 18.97 -0.39
C ASN A 283 -0.94 19.04 1.07
N LYS A 284 -1.87 19.05 2.04
CA LYS A 284 -1.54 19.05 3.47
C LYS A 284 -1.60 17.62 4.01
N GLY A 285 -0.62 16.81 3.63
CA GLY A 285 -0.65 15.36 3.86
C GLY A 285 0.39 14.84 4.84
N TRP A 286 0.40 13.51 4.93
CA TRP A 286 1.32 12.69 5.69
C TRP A 286 1.76 11.52 4.81
N ARG A 287 2.97 10.99 5.00
CA ARG A 287 3.42 9.74 4.40
C ARG A 287 3.38 8.67 5.48
N LEU A 288 2.36 7.82 5.41
CA LEU A 288 2.09 6.75 6.37
C LEU A 288 2.27 5.37 5.75
N ASP A 289 2.27 5.30 4.43
CA ASP A 289 2.37 4.06 3.66
C ASP A 289 3.80 3.85 3.17
N TYR A 290 4.32 2.64 3.35
CA TYR A 290 5.73 2.32 3.09
C TYR A 290 5.89 1.05 2.28
N PHE A 291 7.02 0.98 1.57
CA PHE A 291 7.72 -0.26 1.29
C PHE A 291 9.07 -0.18 2.03
N LEU A 292 9.21 -0.98 3.08
CA LEU A 292 10.48 -1.22 3.77
C LEU A 292 11.05 -2.53 3.25
N ALA A 293 12.26 -2.52 2.72
CA ALA A 293 12.89 -3.70 2.16
C ALA A 293 14.18 -4.01 2.90
N SER A 294 14.52 -5.28 3.04
CA SER A 294 15.81 -5.71 3.57
C SER A 294 16.95 -5.08 2.80
N GLY A 295 17.99 -4.65 3.52
CA GLY A 295 19.18 -4.05 2.90
C GLY A 295 19.82 -4.93 1.84
N SER A 296 19.72 -6.25 1.97
CA SER A 296 20.25 -7.26 1.04
C SER A 296 19.63 -7.22 -0.37
N ILE A 297 18.44 -6.66 -0.54
CA ILE A 297 17.73 -6.59 -1.83
C ILE A 297 17.51 -5.16 -2.33
N ILE A 298 18.07 -4.16 -1.66
CA ILE A 298 17.81 -2.75 -2.00
C ILE A 298 18.27 -2.39 -3.43
N ASP A 299 19.36 -2.99 -3.91
CA ASP A 299 19.88 -2.76 -5.27
C ASP A 299 19.00 -3.38 -6.37
N ARG A 300 18.07 -4.26 -5.98
CA ARG A 300 17.04 -4.82 -6.88
C ARG A 300 15.80 -3.95 -6.98
N VAL A 301 15.63 -2.95 -6.09
CA VAL A 301 14.51 -2.01 -6.16
C VAL A 301 14.73 -1.04 -7.32
N HIS A 302 13.97 -1.22 -8.40
CA HIS A 302 14.03 -0.38 -9.58
C HIS A 302 13.28 0.94 -9.37
N ASP A 303 12.07 0.89 -8.81
CA ASP A 303 11.19 2.06 -8.65
C ASP A 303 10.37 1.92 -7.34
N SER A 304 10.22 3.00 -6.58
CA SER A 304 9.37 3.11 -5.39
C SER A 304 8.64 4.44 -5.45
N TYR A 305 7.34 4.40 -5.68
CA TYR A 305 6.58 5.56 -6.15
C TYR A 305 5.21 5.68 -5.49
N ILE A 306 4.64 6.88 -5.51
CA ILE A 306 3.30 7.19 -5.02
C ILE A 306 2.37 7.52 -6.20
N LEU A 307 1.10 7.12 -6.11
CA LEU A 307 0.02 7.45 -7.06
C LEU A 307 -0.96 8.49 -6.46
N PRO A 308 -0.54 9.77 -6.34
CA PRO A 308 -1.31 10.82 -5.67
C PRO A 308 -2.61 11.21 -6.40
N ASP A 309 -2.72 10.85 -7.67
CA ASP A 309 -3.88 11.08 -8.54
C ASP A 309 -5.02 10.10 -8.29
N VAL A 310 -4.77 9.00 -7.58
CA VAL A 310 -5.79 8.04 -7.17
C VAL A 310 -6.44 8.51 -5.88
N THR A 311 -7.73 8.90 -5.94
CA THR A 311 -8.40 9.61 -4.85
C THR A 311 -9.57 8.90 -4.19
N SER A 312 -9.81 7.63 -4.49
CA SER A 312 -10.98 6.88 -3.99
C SER A 312 -10.91 6.52 -2.50
N SER A 313 -9.77 6.74 -1.86
CA SER A 313 -9.52 6.62 -0.42
C SER A 313 -8.84 7.91 0.06
N ASP A 314 -8.86 8.18 1.37
CA ASP A 314 -8.02 9.21 2.00
C ASP A 314 -6.51 8.88 1.91
N HIS A 315 -6.19 7.62 1.61
CA HIS A 315 -4.85 7.20 1.18
C HIS A 315 -4.72 7.12 -0.35
N SER A 316 -3.49 7.30 -0.85
CA SER A 316 -3.06 7.02 -2.21
C SER A 316 -2.30 5.69 -2.25
N PRO A 317 -2.46 4.88 -3.31
CA PRO A 317 -1.63 3.71 -3.49
C PRO A 317 -0.16 4.09 -3.65
N ILE A 318 0.70 3.21 -3.16
CA ILE A 318 2.15 3.23 -3.42
C ILE A 318 2.52 2.01 -4.22
N GLY A 319 3.59 2.11 -5.01
CA GLY A 319 4.08 1.02 -5.85
C GLY A 319 5.57 0.77 -5.70
N LEU A 320 5.96 -0.49 -5.84
CA LEU A 320 7.33 -0.97 -5.86
C LEU A 320 7.55 -1.81 -7.11
N VAL A 321 8.65 -1.57 -7.83
CA VAL A 321 9.14 -2.44 -8.90
C VAL A 321 10.43 -3.09 -8.45
N LEU A 322 10.41 -4.41 -8.31
CA LEU A 322 11.54 -5.21 -7.85
C LEU A 322 12.05 -6.09 -9.00
N LYS A 323 13.34 -6.01 -9.33
CA LYS A 323 13.99 -6.98 -10.23
C LYS A 323 14.05 -8.35 -9.55
N LEU A 324 13.69 -9.42 -10.26
CA LEU A 324 13.68 -10.79 -9.74
C LEU A 324 14.98 -11.53 -10.03
#